data_AF-A0A0B2ADN7-F1
#
_entry.id   AF-A0A0B2ADN7-F1
#
_cell.length_a   1.000
_cell.length_b   1.000
_cell.length_c   1.000
_cell.angle_alpha   90.00
_cell.angle_beta   90.00
_cell.angle_gamma   90.00
#
_symmetry.space_group_name_H-M   'P 1'
#
loop_
_entity.id
_entity.type
_entity.pdbx_description
1 polymer ?
#
loop_
_entity_poly.entity_id
_entity_poly.type
_entity_poly.pdbx_seq_one_letter_code
_entity_poly.pdbx_strand_id
1 'polypeptide(L)'
;MIAAAATVAAIAGSAFGGAVAASAAVGDTATLIWESPQENFYQLSDGSYAYCLDRWKKGPDVGNTYRETDWNSYTGATTRWNTDPSVRGDVLWILAHSYPSLTPAEVSAETGIPVQPASVLSAGTQHAIWYFTNGIVPEPAELATPTGRLYTWLVDHATPISPNSADGGSISLTKGPGFVSTPGQKAGPFVVTTDQVSVVSLSASAGGTIVDSAGSPLTTVLDGDRFWVTSAEPQNVTVTASGTYVHQDGHIWVDTTEPQDQELSMGAATPVERSATIDVDLAPAPPEISTTATDKADGNHGLPSTGGVVKDVVSYTGLTPGTEYTVTGVLMDKATGKSTGITASKTLTPTTADGSVEVDFTLPEGFAGDDLVVFEKVLDANVVVAAHEDITATSQTVHVDKPTPPAPTPTPTPTPTPSTYGPSVNTGGTVDNGGSTGGWMGGALAAGMIALLGAGGIRIRRKTTS
;
A
#
# COMPACT_ATOMS: atom_id res chain seq x y z
N MET A 1 2.22 -29.48 8.06
CA MET A 1 3.18 -29.66 9.17
C MET A 1 3.18 -28.38 9.99
N ILE A 2 2.21 -28.19 10.89
CA ILE A 2 1.96 -26.88 11.54
C ILE A 2 2.51 -26.82 12.98
N ALA A 3 2.95 -27.97 13.53
CA ALA A 3 3.38 -28.09 14.92
C ALA A 3 4.77 -27.48 15.25
N ALA A 4 5.62 -27.17 14.26
CA ALA A 4 6.98 -26.66 14.51
C ALA A 4 7.03 -25.14 14.78
N ALA A 5 6.10 -24.39 14.20
CA ALA A 5 6.15 -22.92 14.17
C ALA A 5 5.62 -22.26 15.46
N ALA A 6 4.70 -22.93 16.17
CA ALA A 6 4.16 -22.46 17.46
C ALA A 6 5.20 -22.40 18.59
N THR A 7 6.34 -23.09 18.43
CA THR A 7 7.43 -23.11 19.41
C THR A 7 8.19 -21.78 19.45
N VAL A 8 8.54 -21.19 18.30
CA VAL A 8 9.45 -20.03 18.22
C VAL A 8 8.93 -18.80 18.98
N ALA A 9 7.65 -18.48 18.83
CA ALA A 9 7.03 -17.35 19.53
C ALA A 9 6.78 -17.60 21.04
N ALA A 10 6.74 -18.86 21.49
CA ALA A 10 6.57 -19.21 22.90
C ALA A 10 7.91 -19.16 23.67
N ILE A 11 9.03 -19.49 23.01
CA ILE A 11 10.37 -19.57 23.62
C ILE A 11 10.87 -18.19 24.08
N ALA A 12 10.57 -17.13 23.32
CA ALA A 12 11.03 -15.76 23.55
C ALA A 12 10.68 -15.17 24.94
N GLY A 13 9.64 -15.69 25.61
CA GLY A 13 9.22 -15.23 26.94
C GLY A 13 9.71 -16.07 28.13
N SER A 14 10.27 -17.27 27.89
CA SER A 14 10.63 -18.24 28.95
C SER A 14 12.07 -18.73 28.92
N ALA A 15 12.83 -18.44 27.86
CA ALA A 15 14.23 -18.82 27.70
C ALA A 15 15.17 -18.31 28.82
N PHE A 16 14.97 -17.07 29.29
CA PHE A 16 15.81 -16.51 30.35
C PHE A 16 15.36 -16.92 31.75
N GLY A 17 15.88 -18.06 32.21
CA GLY A 17 15.94 -18.42 33.62
C GLY A 17 16.87 -17.49 34.42
N GLY A 18 16.50 -16.22 34.54
CA GLY A 18 17.32 -15.15 35.11
C GLY A 18 17.55 -14.02 34.10
N ALA A 19 16.66 -13.03 34.12
CA ALA A 19 16.71 -11.91 33.17
C ALA A 19 17.64 -10.78 33.63
N VAL A 20 18.91 -10.78 33.21
CA VAL A 20 19.76 -9.56 33.24
C VAL A 20 20.70 -9.38 32.02
N ALA A 21 21.21 -10.45 31.39
CA ALA A 21 22.15 -10.34 30.26
C ALA A 21 21.69 -9.39 29.14
N ALA A 22 20.41 -9.45 28.75
CA ALA A 22 19.78 -8.64 27.71
C ALA A 22 19.69 -7.11 27.98
N SER A 23 20.42 -6.61 28.98
CA SER A 23 20.48 -5.19 29.31
C SER A 23 21.88 -4.67 29.63
N ALA A 24 22.93 -5.50 29.56
CA ALA A 24 24.29 -5.09 29.85
C ALA A 24 24.83 -4.14 28.78
N ALA A 25 25.31 -2.96 29.21
CA ALA A 25 25.94 -1.97 28.35
C ALA A 25 27.47 -2.02 28.46
N VAL A 26 28.17 -1.64 27.39
CA VAL A 26 29.64 -1.55 27.37
C VAL A 26 30.12 -0.66 28.50
N GLY A 27 30.94 -1.23 29.40
CA GLY A 27 31.43 -0.57 30.60
C GLY A 27 30.74 -0.98 31.90
N ASP A 28 29.61 -1.70 31.86
CA ASP A 28 28.98 -2.29 33.05
C ASP A 28 29.90 -3.31 33.73
N THR A 29 29.63 -3.64 35.00
CA THR A 29 30.46 -4.56 35.79
C THR A 29 29.65 -5.56 36.58
N ALA A 30 30.07 -6.81 36.57
CA ALA A 30 29.50 -7.91 37.34
C ALA A 30 30.61 -8.73 38.01
N THR A 31 30.31 -9.39 39.13
CA THR A 31 31.26 -10.26 39.84
C THR A 31 31.00 -11.71 39.47
N LEU A 32 32.04 -12.51 39.24
CA LEU A 32 31.89 -13.96 39.07
C LEU A 32 31.50 -14.58 40.42
N ILE A 33 30.30 -15.18 40.53
CA ILE A 33 29.78 -15.73 41.79
C ILE A 33 29.80 -17.27 41.86
N TRP A 34 29.87 -17.94 40.71
CA TRP A 34 29.86 -19.40 40.64
C TRP A 34 30.55 -19.92 39.39
N GLU A 35 31.21 -21.07 39.52
CA GLU A 35 31.76 -21.86 38.42
C GLU A 35 31.25 -23.30 38.48
N SER A 36 31.03 -23.90 37.33
CA SER A 36 30.82 -25.34 37.18
C SER A 36 32.15 -26.07 37.41
N PRO A 37 32.27 -26.97 38.41
CA PRO A 37 33.54 -27.62 38.75
C PRO A 37 34.17 -28.51 37.67
N GLN A 38 33.51 -28.71 36.53
CA GLN A 38 33.94 -29.62 35.45
C GLN A 38 33.76 -29.04 34.03
N GLU A 39 32.84 -28.10 33.81
CA GLU A 39 32.33 -27.81 32.45
C GLU A 39 32.66 -26.41 31.89
N ASN A 40 33.52 -25.63 32.56
CA ASN A 40 33.93 -24.27 32.14
C ASN A 40 32.71 -23.36 31.85
N PHE A 41 31.74 -23.42 32.74
CA PHE A 41 30.47 -22.72 32.66
C PHE A 41 30.28 -21.91 33.94
N TYR A 42 29.99 -20.62 33.80
CA TYR A 42 30.17 -19.62 34.86
C TYR A 42 28.88 -18.83 35.07
N GLN A 43 28.67 -18.31 36.28
CA GLN A 43 27.55 -17.41 36.57
C GLN A 43 28.02 -16.11 37.22
N LEU A 44 27.61 -14.98 36.63
CA LEU A 44 27.88 -13.63 37.11
C LEU A 44 26.85 -13.19 38.16
N SER A 45 27.15 -12.12 38.90
CA SER A 45 26.35 -11.61 40.03
C SER A 45 24.97 -11.07 39.64
N ASP A 46 24.78 -10.81 38.35
CA ASP A 46 23.49 -10.49 37.73
C ASP A 46 22.68 -11.76 37.37
N GLY A 47 23.15 -12.94 37.77
CA GLY A 47 22.51 -14.23 37.52
C GLY A 47 22.70 -14.77 36.11
N SER A 48 23.40 -14.04 35.25
CA SER A 48 23.64 -14.41 33.87
C SER A 48 24.77 -15.46 33.74
N TYR A 49 24.77 -16.26 32.66
CA TYR A 49 25.68 -17.40 32.49
C TYR A 49 26.63 -17.26 31.30
N ALA A 50 27.89 -17.67 31.47
CA ALA A 50 28.96 -17.45 30.49
C ALA A 50 29.84 -18.67 30.21
N TYR A 51 30.52 -18.61 29.06
CA TYR A 51 31.48 -19.60 28.57
C TYR A 51 32.85 -18.98 28.27
N CYS A 52 33.89 -19.81 28.24
CA CYS A 52 35.25 -19.42 27.87
C CYS A 52 35.41 -19.19 26.36
N LEU A 53 36.08 -18.10 25.99
CA LEU A 53 36.53 -17.84 24.61
C LEU A 53 37.89 -18.46 24.24
N ASP A 54 38.77 -18.76 25.19
CA ASP A 54 40.15 -19.21 24.88
C ASP A 54 40.65 -20.33 25.80
N ARG A 55 40.56 -21.57 25.32
CA ARG A 55 40.94 -22.79 26.06
C ARG A 55 42.29 -22.74 26.77
N TRP A 56 43.24 -21.93 26.29
CA TRP A 56 44.62 -21.87 26.78
C TRP A 56 44.89 -20.81 27.85
N LYS A 57 43.93 -19.93 28.15
CA LYS A 57 44.04 -18.97 29.24
C LYS A 57 43.82 -19.62 30.62
N LYS A 58 44.26 -18.94 31.67
CA LYS A 58 43.88 -19.25 33.05
C LYS A 58 42.37 -19.04 33.18
N GLY A 59 41.68 -20.02 33.75
CA GLY A 59 40.24 -19.93 34.03
C GLY A 59 39.94 -18.81 35.03
N PRO A 60 38.72 -18.26 35.00
CA PRO A 60 38.35 -17.08 35.78
C PRO A 60 38.18 -17.41 37.27
N ASP A 61 38.60 -16.51 38.16
CA ASP A 61 38.50 -16.72 39.61
C ASP A 61 37.17 -16.21 40.20
N VAL A 62 36.49 -17.06 40.97
CA VAL A 62 35.27 -16.68 41.70
C VAL A 62 35.57 -15.56 42.71
N GLY A 63 34.80 -14.48 42.62
CA GLY A 63 34.97 -13.25 43.40
C GLY A 63 35.60 -12.09 42.62
N ASN A 64 36.22 -12.35 41.46
CA ASN A 64 36.76 -11.27 40.61
C ASN A 64 35.64 -10.46 39.94
N THR A 65 35.92 -9.18 39.70
CA THR A 65 35.01 -8.27 38.99
C THR A 65 35.37 -8.22 37.51
N TYR A 66 34.38 -8.46 36.67
CA TYR A 66 34.45 -8.40 35.23
C TYR A 66 33.80 -7.12 34.72
N ARG A 67 34.25 -6.63 33.56
CA ARG A 67 33.67 -5.49 32.86
C ARG A 67 33.20 -5.89 31.47
N GLU A 68 32.01 -5.46 31.11
CA GLU A 68 31.42 -5.66 29.79
C GLU A 68 32.16 -4.82 28.73
N THR A 69 32.43 -5.44 27.58
CA THR A 69 33.19 -4.85 26.47
C THR A 69 32.50 -5.08 25.13
N ASP A 70 32.80 -4.23 24.14
CA ASP A 70 32.13 -4.29 22.84
C ASP A 70 32.50 -5.54 22.03
N TRP A 71 31.53 -6.43 21.83
CA TRP A 71 31.66 -7.69 21.08
C TRP A 71 32.25 -7.53 19.67
N ASN A 72 31.94 -6.41 19.00
CA ASN A 72 32.31 -6.16 17.61
C ASN A 72 33.73 -5.55 17.44
N SER A 73 34.37 -5.10 18.50
CA SER A 73 35.73 -4.55 18.48
C SER A 73 36.71 -5.21 19.46
N TYR A 74 36.22 -6.09 20.34
CA TYR A 74 37.06 -6.83 21.25
C TYR A 74 38.09 -7.72 20.53
N THR A 75 39.36 -7.61 20.95
CA THR A 75 40.53 -8.22 20.30
C THR A 75 41.53 -8.85 21.28
N GLY A 76 41.12 -9.14 22.51
CA GLY A 76 41.98 -9.76 23.53
C GLY A 76 41.90 -11.30 23.63
N ALA A 77 40.96 -11.93 22.91
CA ALA A 77 40.78 -13.38 22.88
C ALA A 77 41.73 -14.03 21.85
N THR A 78 41.30 -15.12 21.20
CA THR A 78 42.13 -15.91 20.29
C THR A 78 42.43 -15.19 18.97
N THR A 79 43.49 -15.61 18.26
CA THR A 79 43.79 -15.10 16.91
C THR A 79 42.58 -15.21 15.97
N ARG A 80 41.84 -16.33 15.99
CA ARG A 80 40.66 -16.51 15.12
C ARG A 80 39.57 -15.49 15.43
N TRP A 81 39.23 -15.32 16.70
CA TRP A 81 38.28 -14.29 17.17
C TRP A 81 38.70 -12.87 16.73
N ASN A 82 40.00 -12.59 16.81
CA ASN A 82 40.55 -11.27 16.55
C ASN A 82 40.61 -10.94 15.04
N THR A 83 40.83 -11.94 14.18
CA THR A 83 41.04 -11.73 12.73
C THR A 83 39.84 -12.03 11.85
N ASP A 84 38.89 -12.86 12.30
CA ASP A 84 37.73 -13.26 11.51
C ASP A 84 36.42 -12.87 12.21
N PRO A 85 35.68 -11.86 11.69
CA PRO A 85 34.39 -11.49 12.25
C PRO A 85 33.33 -12.59 12.20
N SER A 86 33.42 -13.57 11.29
CA SER A 86 32.40 -14.63 11.22
C SER A 86 32.41 -15.50 12.47
N VAL A 87 33.61 -15.78 13.02
CA VAL A 87 33.81 -16.56 14.26
C VAL A 87 32.99 -16.01 15.41
N ARG A 88 32.78 -14.70 15.47
CA ARG A 88 31.96 -14.05 16.50
C ARG A 88 30.47 -14.29 16.25
N GLY A 89 30.04 -14.26 15.00
CA GLY A 89 28.68 -14.64 14.63
C GLY A 89 28.40 -16.14 14.82
N ASP A 90 29.39 -17.01 14.59
CA ASP A 90 29.31 -18.45 14.85
C ASP A 90 29.17 -18.74 16.35
N VAL A 91 29.96 -18.06 17.19
CA VAL A 91 29.84 -18.16 18.66
C VAL A 91 28.50 -17.60 19.14
N LEU A 92 28.02 -16.47 18.61
CA LEU A 92 26.70 -15.94 18.96
C LEU A 92 25.57 -16.90 18.53
N TRP A 93 25.70 -17.56 17.38
CA TRP A 93 24.77 -18.60 16.95
C TRP A 93 24.75 -19.78 17.92
N ILE A 94 25.92 -20.30 18.32
CA ILE A 94 26.02 -21.38 19.32
C ILE A 94 25.36 -20.98 20.64
N LEU A 95 25.58 -19.74 21.09
CA LEU A 95 24.99 -19.22 22.33
C LEU A 95 23.47 -19.06 22.23
N ALA A 96 22.92 -18.74 21.05
CA ALA A 96 21.48 -18.65 20.82
C ALA A 96 20.79 -20.02 20.65
N HIS A 97 21.48 -21.00 20.05
CA HIS A 97 20.95 -22.32 19.68
C HIS A 97 21.35 -23.46 20.64
N SER A 98 21.74 -23.13 21.88
CA SER A 98 22.12 -24.12 22.89
C SER A 98 21.80 -23.67 24.32
N TYR A 99 22.12 -24.52 25.29
CA TYR A 99 22.00 -24.23 26.71
C TYR A 99 22.97 -23.10 27.15
N PRO A 100 22.56 -22.14 27.99
CA PRO A 100 21.27 -22.05 28.70
C PRO A 100 20.18 -21.24 27.99
N SER A 101 20.46 -20.60 26.85
CA SER A 101 19.46 -19.84 26.08
C SER A 101 18.28 -20.71 25.62
N LEU A 102 18.53 -22.00 25.44
CA LEU A 102 17.50 -23.03 25.28
C LEU A 102 17.50 -23.97 26.49
N THR A 103 16.30 -24.35 26.94
CA THR A 103 16.14 -25.41 27.93
C THR A 103 16.55 -26.77 27.35
N PRO A 104 16.87 -27.77 28.20
CA PRO A 104 17.17 -29.12 27.75
C PRO A 104 16.10 -29.78 26.84
N ALA A 105 14.85 -29.35 26.94
CA ALA A 105 13.76 -29.82 26.10
C ALA A 105 13.76 -29.15 24.72
N GLU A 106 14.05 -27.84 24.65
CA GLU A 106 14.15 -27.09 23.40
C GLU A 106 15.38 -27.53 22.59
N VAL A 107 16.56 -27.67 23.23
CA VAL A 107 17.75 -28.26 22.58
C VAL A 107 17.44 -29.66 22.04
N SER A 108 16.65 -30.46 22.77
CA SER A 108 16.26 -31.80 22.31
C SER A 108 15.32 -31.77 21.11
N ALA A 109 14.38 -30.82 21.07
CA ALA A 109 13.44 -30.63 19.97
C ALA A 109 14.13 -30.10 18.70
N GLU A 110 15.11 -29.21 18.86
CA GLU A 110 15.86 -28.62 17.75
C GLU A 110 16.90 -29.57 17.15
N THR A 111 17.72 -30.21 17.99
CA THR A 111 18.81 -31.09 17.53
C THR A 111 18.39 -32.52 17.23
N GLY A 112 17.23 -32.95 17.74
CA GLY A 112 16.80 -34.36 17.75
C GLY A 112 17.59 -35.25 18.72
N ILE A 113 18.57 -34.72 19.46
CA ILE A 113 19.29 -35.45 20.51
C ILE A 113 18.33 -35.64 21.70
N PRO A 114 18.22 -36.84 22.31
CA PRO A 114 17.38 -37.02 23.50
C PRO A 114 17.78 -36.08 24.64
N VAL A 115 16.80 -35.56 25.40
CA VAL A 115 17.03 -34.63 26.53
C VAL A 115 18.21 -35.05 27.41
N GLN A 116 19.16 -34.13 27.61
CA GLN A 116 20.38 -34.33 28.41
C GLN A 116 20.38 -33.42 29.66
N PRO A 117 21.15 -33.75 30.71
CA PRO A 117 21.35 -32.84 31.84
C PRO A 117 22.15 -31.60 31.43
N ALA A 118 21.97 -30.50 32.17
CA ALA A 118 22.60 -29.21 31.91
C ALA A 118 24.12 -29.30 31.72
N SER A 119 24.84 -30.12 32.51
CA SER A 119 26.30 -30.28 32.42
C SER A 119 26.77 -30.81 31.05
N VAL A 120 26.06 -31.80 30.50
CA VAL A 120 26.33 -32.37 29.16
C VAL A 120 26.06 -31.34 28.07
N LEU A 121 25.02 -30.52 28.24
CA LEU A 121 24.71 -29.46 27.28
C LEU A 121 25.76 -28.35 27.33
N SER A 122 26.11 -27.86 28.53
CA SER A 122 27.14 -26.83 28.70
C SER A 122 28.51 -27.27 28.19
N ALA A 123 28.88 -28.53 28.44
CA ALA A 123 30.09 -29.12 27.87
C ALA A 123 30.08 -29.05 26.33
N GLY A 124 28.99 -29.53 25.70
CA GLY A 124 28.86 -29.54 24.24
C GLY A 124 28.90 -28.13 23.63
N THR A 125 28.22 -27.17 24.25
CA THR A 125 28.29 -25.74 23.90
C THR A 125 29.72 -25.21 23.99
N GLN A 126 30.42 -25.45 25.10
CA GLN A 126 31.77 -24.96 25.32
C GLN A 126 32.77 -25.54 24.31
N HIS A 127 32.67 -26.84 24.00
CA HIS A 127 33.48 -27.47 22.96
C HIS A 127 33.20 -26.87 21.58
N ALA A 128 31.95 -26.52 21.27
CA ALA A 128 31.60 -25.89 19.99
C ALA A 128 32.20 -24.48 19.88
N ILE A 129 32.13 -23.68 20.95
CA ILE A 129 32.78 -22.36 21.03
C ILE A 129 34.30 -22.50 20.76
N TRP A 130 34.98 -23.42 21.45
CA TRP A 130 36.43 -23.65 21.27
C TRP A 130 36.82 -24.22 19.90
N TYR A 131 35.90 -24.83 19.15
CA TYR A 131 36.18 -25.18 17.76
C TYR A 131 36.31 -23.92 16.89
N PHE A 132 35.39 -22.96 17.02
CA PHE A 132 35.46 -21.71 16.27
C PHE A 132 36.60 -20.83 16.78
N THR A 133 36.73 -20.61 18.09
CA THR A 133 37.74 -19.69 18.66
C THR A 133 39.14 -20.28 18.70
N ASN A 134 39.34 -21.53 19.15
CA ASN A 134 40.66 -22.15 19.31
C ASN A 134 41.02 -23.13 18.19
N GLY A 135 40.07 -23.62 17.40
CA GLY A 135 40.31 -24.68 16.41
C GLY A 135 40.43 -26.08 17.01
N ILE A 136 39.86 -26.29 18.20
CA ILE A 136 39.96 -27.55 18.94
C ILE A 136 38.83 -28.48 18.51
N VAL A 137 39.17 -29.75 18.26
CA VAL A 137 38.21 -30.83 17.98
C VAL A 137 38.31 -31.85 19.12
N PRO A 138 37.19 -32.30 19.71
CA PRO A 138 37.18 -33.37 20.71
C PRO A 138 37.78 -34.69 20.20
N GLU A 139 38.30 -35.50 21.11
CA GLU A 139 38.87 -36.81 20.76
C GLU A 139 37.79 -37.76 20.18
N PRO A 140 38.13 -38.70 19.27
CA PRO A 140 37.14 -39.54 18.60
C PRO A 140 36.21 -40.35 19.52
N ALA A 141 36.68 -40.71 20.72
CA ALA A 141 35.86 -41.38 21.73
C ALA A 141 34.79 -40.46 22.34
N GLU A 142 35.07 -39.15 22.43
CA GLU A 142 34.17 -38.14 22.95
C GLU A 142 33.06 -37.80 21.96
N LEU A 143 33.34 -37.78 20.66
CA LEU A 143 32.36 -37.56 19.59
C LEU A 143 31.17 -38.56 19.60
N ALA A 144 31.37 -39.75 20.18
CA ALA A 144 30.31 -40.74 20.36
C ALA A 144 29.38 -40.46 21.56
N THR A 145 29.81 -39.63 22.51
CA THR A 145 29.05 -39.26 23.72
C THR A 145 27.93 -38.27 23.40
N PRO A 146 26.94 -38.07 24.30
CA PRO A 146 25.95 -37.00 24.13
C PRO A 146 26.57 -35.60 23.99
N THR A 147 27.62 -35.30 24.76
CA THR A 147 28.42 -34.06 24.67
C THR A 147 28.99 -33.86 23.26
N GLY A 148 29.69 -34.88 22.75
CA GLY A 148 30.29 -34.85 21.42
C GLY A 148 29.27 -34.78 20.29
N ARG A 149 28.07 -35.36 20.45
CA ARG A 149 26.99 -35.23 19.45
C ARG A 149 26.39 -33.83 19.42
N LEU A 150 26.20 -33.17 20.57
CA LEU A 150 25.75 -31.78 20.60
C LEU A 150 26.81 -30.85 19.99
N TYR A 151 28.07 -31.04 20.38
CA TYR A 151 29.21 -30.36 19.77
C TYR A 151 29.18 -30.44 18.23
N THR A 152 29.11 -31.65 17.67
CA THR A 152 29.09 -31.87 16.21
C THR A 152 27.88 -31.21 15.57
N TRP A 153 26.69 -31.36 16.17
CA TRP A 153 25.48 -30.72 15.64
C TRP A 153 25.62 -29.20 15.59
N LEU A 154 26.08 -28.56 16.68
CA LEU A 154 26.27 -27.11 16.74
C LEU A 154 27.29 -26.62 15.71
N VAL A 155 28.41 -27.33 15.55
CA VAL A 155 29.46 -26.97 14.56
C VAL A 155 28.97 -27.15 13.12
N ASP A 156 28.24 -28.22 12.82
CA ASP A 156 27.77 -28.52 11.47
C ASP A 156 26.61 -27.61 11.00
N HIS A 157 25.86 -27.00 11.93
CA HIS A 157 24.68 -26.17 11.64
C HIS A 157 24.89 -24.66 11.89
N ALA A 158 26.04 -24.25 12.42
CA ALA A 158 26.31 -22.84 12.72
C ALA A 158 26.18 -21.94 11.48
N THR A 159 25.37 -20.90 11.59
CA THR A 159 25.25 -19.84 10.58
C THR A 159 25.53 -18.49 11.24
N PRO A 160 26.61 -17.77 10.88
CA PRO A 160 27.03 -16.57 11.59
C PRO A 160 25.91 -15.54 11.76
N ILE A 161 25.58 -15.20 13.00
CA ILE A 161 24.66 -14.11 13.32
C ILE A 161 25.43 -12.78 13.28
N SER A 162 24.90 -11.77 12.57
CA SER A 162 25.39 -10.39 12.66
C SER A 162 24.98 -9.77 14.01
N PRO A 163 25.89 -9.54 14.98
CA PRO A 163 25.52 -9.07 16.31
C PRO A 163 25.03 -7.62 16.28
N ASN A 164 24.08 -7.29 17.16
CA ASN A 164 23.73 -5.91 17.54
C ASN A 164 23.23 -5.02 16.36
N SER A 165 22.69 -5.63 15.29
CA SER A 165 22.05 -4.89 14.18
C SER A 165 20.65 -4.35 14.54
N ALA A 166 20.54 -3.04 14.78
CA ALA A 166 19.34 -2.39 15.33
C ALA A 166 18.04 -2.58 14.52
N ASP A 167 18.13 -2.88 13.22
CA ASP A 167 17.01 -2.91 12.28
C ASP A 167 16.70 -4.32 11.70
N GLY A 168 17.11 -5.38 12.40
CA GLY A 168 16.81 -6.76 12.00
C GLY A 168 15.31 -7.12 12.00
N GLY A 169 14.92 -8.06 11.15
CA GLY A 169 13.53 -8.55 11.05
C GLY A 169 12.55 -7.62 10.34
N SER A 170 11.77 -8.14 9.40
CA SER A 170 10.74 -7.38 8.69
C SER A 170 9.52 -8.21 8.31
N ILE A 171 8.40 -7.52 8.09
CA ILE A 171 7.16 -8.06 7.50
C ILE A 171 6.74 -7.10 6.40
N SER A 172 6.29 -7.62 5.27
CA SER A 172 5.69 -6.84 4.20
C SER A 172 4.48 -7.55 3.60
N LEU A 173 3.47 -6.76 3.22
CA LEU A 173 2.24 -7.22 2.59
C LEU A 173 2.16 -6.60 1.20
N THR A 174 2.09 -7.44 0.16
CA THR A 174 2.10 -6.98 -1.23
C THR A 174 1.00 -7.63 -2.06
N LYS A 175 0.61 -6.98 -3.17
CA LYS A 175 -0.34 -7.55 -4.13
C LYS A 175 0.37 -8.62 -4.97
N GLY A 176 -0.09 -9.86 -4.88
CA GLY A 176 0.52 -11.00 -5.54
C GLY A 176 0.21 -11.11 -7.04
N PRO A 177 0.88 -12.02 -7.76
CA PRO A 177 0.54 -12.33 -9.15
C PRO A 177 -0.90 -12.80 -9.29
N GLY A 178 -1.66 -12.18 -10.20
CA GLY A 178 -3.09 -12.46 -10.38
C GLY A 178 -4.01 -11.77 -9.36
N PHE A 179 -3.54 -10.72 -8.68
CA PHE A 179 -4.36 -9.91 -7.79
C PHE A 179 -5.62 -9.36 -8.49
N VAL A 180 -6.78 -9.57 -7.88
CA VAL A 180 -8.07 -8.96 -8.26
C VAL A 180 -8.71 -8.36 -7.02
N SER A 181 -9.39 -7.22 -7.17
CA SER A 181 -10.22 -6.57 -6.15
C SER A 181 -11.48 -6.03 -6.80
N THR A 182 -12.42 -6.92 -7.10
CA THR A 182 -13.75 -6.55 -7.60
C THR A 182 -14.67 -6.30 -6.42
N PRO A 183 -15.40 -5.17 -6.35
CA PRO A 183 -16.34 -4.89 -5.28
C PRO A 183 -17.33 -6.03 -5.04
N GLY A 184 -17.60 -6.33 -3.77
CA GLY A 184 -18.46 -7.47 -3.38
C GLY A 184 -17.85 -8.86 -3.65
N GLN A 185 -16.59 -8.96 -4.07
CA GLN A 185 -15.86 -10.22 -4.23
C GLN A 185 -14.63 -10.30 -3.32
N LYS A 186 -14.06 -11.51 -3.23
CA LYS A 186 -12.82 -11.78 -2.49
C LYS A 186 -11.62 -11.09 -3.15
N ALA A 187 -10.97 -10.17 -2.45
CA ALA A 187 -9.77 -9.49 -2.96
C ALA A 187 -8.48 -10.25 -2.63
N GLY A 188 -7.54 -10.28 -3.57
CA GLY A 188 -6.24 -10.96 -3.43
C GLY A 188 -5.82 -11.74 -4.69
N PRO A 189 -4.76 -12.57 -4.64
CA PRO A 189 -3.95 -12.85 -3.46
C PRO A 189 -3.11 -11.64 -3.03
N PHE A 190 -3.04 -11.42 -1.73
CA PHE A 190 -1.91 -10.75 -1.11
C PHE A 190 -0.83 -11.79 -0.80
N VAL A 191 0.43 -11.36 -0.79
CA VAL A 191 1.61 -12.16 -0.42
C VAL A 191 2.18 -11.56 0.84
N VAL A 192 2.49 -12.43 1.82
CA VAL A 192 3.32 -12.06 2.97
C VAL A 192 4.78 -12.38 2.62
N THR A 193 5.67 -11.44 2.88
CA THR A 193 7.11 -11.68 2.82
C THR A 193 7.74 -11.20 4.12
N THR A 194 8.55 -12.07 4.73
CA THR A 194 9.26 -11.77 5.97
C THR A 194 10.77 -11.87 5.79
N ASP A 195 11.48 -11.13 6.64
CA ASP A 195 12.88 -11.39 6.93
C ASP A 195 12.99 -11.66 8.43
N GLN A 196 13.70 -12.71 8.83
CA GLN A 196 13.93 -13.15 10.22
C GLN A 196 12.69 -13.25 11.16
N VAL A 197 11.45 -13.21 10.63
CA VAL A 197 10.21 -13.43 11.39
C VAL A 197 9.61 -14.77 10.97
N SER A 198 9.60 -15.75 11.88
CA SER A 198 9.23 -17.14 11.57
C SER A 198 7.73 -17.37 11.40
N VAL A 199 6.88 -16.59 12.06
CA VAL A 199 5.42 -16.69 12.01
C VAL A 199 4.81 -15.30 12.05
N VAL A 200 3.84 -15.08 11.17
CA VAL A 200 3.06 -13.84 11.11
C VAL A 200 1.63 -14.13 11.51
N SER A 201 1.14 -13.44 12.52
CA SER A 201 -0.29 -13.35 12.86
C SER A 201 -0.96 -12.32 11.96
N LEU A 202 -2.17 -12.63 11.49
CA LEU A 202 -2.97 -11.75 10.65
C LEU A 202 -4.27 -11.35 11.36
N SER A 203 -4.63 -10.08 11.26
CA SER A 203 -5.88 -9.52 11.78
C SER A 203 -6.47 -8.50 10.81
N ALA A 204 -7.79 -8.36 10.80
CA ALA A 204 -8.51 -7.40 9.96
C ALA A 204 -9.28 -6.40 10.83
N SER A 205 -9.50 -5.19 10.30
CA SER A 205 -10.49 -4.25 10.85
C SER A 205 -11.90 -4.85 10.85
N ALA A 206 -12.79 -4.30 11.68
CA ALA A 206 -14.14 -4.82 11.88
C ALA A 206 -14.90 -5.08 10.56
N GLY A 207 -15.63 -6.19 10.48
CA GLY A 207 -16.35 -6.64 9.28
C GLY A 207 -15.49 -7.32 8.21
N GLY A 208 -14.16 -7.13 8.23
CA GLY A 208 -13.23 -7.86 7.37
C GLY A 208 -12.98 -9.29 7.85
N THR A 209 -12.73 -10.20 6.92
CA THR A 209 -12.29 -11.58 7.19
C THR A 209 -11.11 -11.92 6.28
N ILE A 210 -10.07 -12.52 6.86
CA ILE A 210 -8.87 -12.97 6.14
C ILE A 210 -9.01 -14.47 5.90
N VAL A 211 -8.79 -14.90 4.65
CA VAL A 211 -9.06 -16.27 4.22
C VAL A 211 -7.98 -16.81 3.26
N ASP A 212 -7.90 -18.13 3.17
CA ASP A 212 -7.06 -18.84 2.21
C ASP A 212 -7.62 -18.82 0.76
N SER A 213 -7.00 -19.60 -0.12
CA SER A 213 -7.43 -19.74 -1.53
C SER A 213 -8.82 -20.36 -1.67
N ALA A 214 -9.22 -21.27 -0.77
CA ALA A 214 -10.52 -21.93 -0.73
C ALA A 214 -11.62 -21.09 -0.04
N GLY A 215 -11.25 -20.06 0.73
CA GLY A 215 -12.17 -19.25 1.54
C GLY A 215 -12.24 -19.65 3.02
N SER A 216 -11.36 -20.53 3.50
CA SER A 216 -11.27 -20.87 4.93
C SER A 216 -10.62 -19.72 5.72
N PRO A 217 -11.10 -19.36 6.92
CA PRO A 217 -10.47 -18.33 7.75
C PRO A 217 -9.00 -18.64 8.07
N LEU A 218 -8.16 -17.59 8.06
CA LEU A 218 -6.72 -17.68 8.23
C LEU A 218 -6.23 -16.62 9.22
N THR A 219 -5.58 -17.06 10.30
CA THR A 219 -5.09 -16.19 11.39
C THR A 219 -3.58 -16.17 11.54
N THR A 220 -2.86 -17.12 10.94
CA THR A 220 -1.39 -17.18 10.93
C THR A 220 -0.88 -17.67 9.58
N VAL A 221 0.29 -17.18 9.17
CA VAL A 221 0.98 -17.49 7.91
C VAL A 221 2.50 -17.48 8.08
N LEU A 222 3.21 -18.07 7.10
CA LEU A 222 4.66 -18.11 6.99
C LEU A 222 5.17 -17.17 5.88
N ASP A 223 6.48 -17.13 5.67
CA ASP A 223 7.08 -16.42 4.52
C ASP A 223 6.58 -16.99 3.18
N GLY A 224 6.27 -16.11 2.24
CA GLY A 224 5.79 -16.44 0.89
C GLY A 224 4.33 -16.91 0.81
N ASP A 225 3.65 -17.11 1.94
CA ASP A 225 2.24 -17.50 1.99
C ASP A 225 1.32 -16.42 1.40
N ARG A 226 0.11 -16.86 1.01
CA ARG A 226 -0.90 -16.02 0.37
C ARG A 226 -2.21 -16.02 1.12
N PHE A 227 -2.79 -14.84 1.24
CA PHE A 227 -4.12 -14.64 1.81
C PHE A 227 -4.99 -13.79 0.88
N TRP A 228 -6.28 -13.81 1.16
CA TRP A 228 -7.29 -12.98 0.55
C TRP A 228 -8.12 -12.32 1.64
N VAL A 229 -8.84 -11.26 1.27
CA VAL A 229 -9.74 -10.53 2.18
C VAL A 229 -11.15 -10.53 1.62
N THR A 230 -12.12 -10.78 2.49
CA THR A 230 -13.56 -10.67 2.22
C THR A 230 -14.21 -9.76 3.25
N SER A 231 -15.39 -9.25 2.91
CA SER A 231 -16.32 -8.61 3.84
C SER A 231 -17.74 -9.00 3.44
N ALA A 232 -18.66 -9.02 4.40
CA ALA A 232 -20.08 -9.26 4.13
C ALA A 232 -20.76 -8.02 3.51
N GLU A 233 -20.39 -6.84 4.01
CA GLU A 233 -20.83 -5.54 3.49
C GLU A 233 -19.70 -4.84 2.73
N PRO A 234 -19.98 -3.96 1.75
CA PRO A 234 -18.94 -3.23 1.04
C PRO A 234 -18.29 -2.17 1.95
N GLN A 235 -16.99 -2.28 2.17
CA GLN A 235 -16.22 -1.38 3.04
C GLN A 235 -14.71 -1.46 2.76
N ASN A 236 -13.96 -0.49 3.29
CA ASN A 236 -12.50 -0.61 3.39
C ASN A 236 -12.13 -1.53 4.55
N VAL A 237 -11.18 -2.45 4.31
CA VAL A 237 -10.63 -3.34 5.34
C VAL A 237 -9.13 -3.11 5.46
N THR A 238 -8.66 -2.67 6.62
CA THR A 238 -7.23 -2.68 6.95
C THR A 238 -6.86 -4.07 7.46
N VAL A 239 -5.89 -4.73 6.81
CA VAL A 239 -5.23 -5.93 7.35
C VAL A 239 -3.96 -5.52 8.05
N THR A 240 -3.78 -5.99 9.28
CA THR A 240 -2.55 -5.85 10.06
C THR A 240 -1.92 -7.23 10.21
N ALA A 241 -0.67 -7.33 9.77
CA ALA A 241 0.22 -8.45 10.01
C ALA A 241 1.20 -8.09 11.13
N SER A 242 1.44 -9.01 12.06
CA SER A 242 2.37 -8.83 13.17
C SER A 242 3.12 -10.12 13.50
N GLY A 243 4.36 -9.99 13.98
CA GLY A 243 5.18 -11.12 14.38
C GLY A 243 6.48 -10.67 15.02
N THR A 244 7.05 -11.53 15.86
CA THR A 244 8.22 -11.24 16.66
C THR A 244 9.49 -11.61 15.89
N TYR A 245 10.38 -10.64 15.69
CA TYR A 245 11.79 -10.89 15.41
C TYR A 245 12.52 -11.06 16.74
N VAL A 246 13.47 -12.00 16.81
CA VAL A 246 14.32 -12.14 18.00
C VAL A 246 15.68 -11.57 17.69
N HIS A 247 15.96 -10.39 18.23
CA HIS A 247 17.28 -9.79 18.17
C HIS A 247 18.25 -10.59 19.05
N GLN A 248 19.48 -10.79 18.60
CA GLN A 248 20.50 -11.55 19.32
C GLN A 248 21.71 -10.64 19.55
N ASP A 249 22.01 -10.43 20.82
CA ASP A 249 23.08 -9.58 21.33
C ASP A 249 24.21 -10.47 21.88
N GLY A 250 25.46 -10.07 21.61
CA GLY A 250 26.65 -10.73 22.14
C GLY A 250 27.33 -9.87 23.21
N HIS A 251 27.70 -10.49 24.34
CA HIS A 251 28.36 -9.82 25.47
C HIS A 251 29.73 -10.45 25.80
N ILE A 252 30.71 -9.62 26.17
CA ILE A 252 32.08 -10.05 26.52
C ILE A 252 32.56 -9.39 27.80
N TRP A 253 32.67 -10.21 28.82
CA TRP A 253 33.11 -9.84 30.14
C TRP A 253 34.60 -10.12 30.31
N VAL A 254 35.37 -9.09 30.65
CA VAL A 254 36.83 -9.14 30.83
C VAL A 254 37.18 -8.91 32.29
N ASP A 255 38.03 -9.75 32.88
CA ASP A 255 38.47 -9.60 34.27
C ASP A 255 39.20 -8.25 34.46
N THR A 256 38.79 -7.46 35.46
CA THR A 256 39.39 -6.15 35.76
C THR A 256 40.59 -6.23 36.72
N THR A 257 40.79 -7.39 37.35
CA THR A 257 41.90 -7.70 38.26
C THR A 257 43.06 -8.34 37.51
N GLU A 258 42.74 -9.32 36.65
CA GLU A 258 43.70 -10.12 35.89
C GLU A 258 43.34 -10.13 34.39
N PRO A 259 43.49 -9.02 33.64
CA PRO A 259 42.96 -8.87 32.27
C PRO A 259 43.61 -9.75 31.18
N GLN A 260 44.61 -10.57 31.53
CA GLN A 260 45.20 -11.58 30.67
C GLN A 260 44.51 -12.95 30.78
N ASP A 261 43.63 -13.12 31.75
CA ASP A 261 42.89 -14.34 32.02
C ASP A 261 41.66 -14.47 31.11
N GLN A 262 40.89 -15.53 31.32
CA GLN A 262 39.79 -15.92 30.47
C GLN A 262 38.68 -14.86 30.35
N GLU A 263 38.41 -14.41 29.12
CA GLU A 263 37.17 -13.68 28.80
C GLU A 263 35.95 -14.59 28.83
N LEU A 264 34.84 -14.04 29.27
CA LEU A 264 33.56 -14.72 29.40
C LEU A 264 32.57 -14.22 28.33
N SER A 265 32.17 -15.10 27.41
CA SER A 265 31.22 -14.80 26.35
C SER A 265 29.81 -15.30 26.65
N MET A 266 28.84 -14.51 26.21
CA MET A 266 27.43 -14.70 26.52
C MET A 266 26.54 -14.22 25.38
N GLY A 267 25.40 -14.88 25.21
CA GLY A 267 24.34 -14.44 24.30
C GLY A 267 23.15 -13.88 25.09
N ALA A 268 22.48 -12.89 24.52
CA ALA A 268 21.19 -12.42 24.98
C ALA A 268 20.21 -12.31 23.81
N ALA A 269 18.92 -12.50 24.09
CA ALA A 269 17.89 -12.48 23.05
C ALA A 269 16.78 -11.49 23.43
N THR A 270 16.58 -10.48 22.58
CA THR A 270 15.64 -9.38 22.79
C THR A 270 14.49 -9.48 21.79
N PRO A 271 13.25 -9.76 22.23
CA PRO A 271 12.09 -9.83 21.32
C PRO A 271 11.71 -8.44 20.80
N VAL A 272 11.59 -8.31 19.47
CA VAL A 272 11.23 -7.08 18.76
C VAL A 272 10.00 -7.34 17.90
N GLU A 273 8.88 -6.68 18.25
CA GLU A 273 7.67 -6.76 17.44
C GLU A 273 7.84 -6.04 16.10
N ARG A 274 7.53 -6.74 15.02
CA ARG A 274 7.44 -6.20 13.66
C ARG A 274 5.99 -6.26 13.20
N SER A 275 5.57 -5.24 12.45
CA SER A 275 4.22 -5.21 11.88
C SER A 275 4.19 -4.49 10.54
N ALA A 276 3.19 -4.84 9.74
CA ALA A 276 2.88 -4.18 8.47
C ALA A 276 1.36 -4.13 8.30
N THR A 277 0.88 -3.07 7.65
CA THR A 277 -0.55 -2.93 7.31
C THR A 277 -0.74 -2.83 5.81
N ILE A 278 -1.91 -3.25 5.33
CA ILE A 278 -2.38 -2.97 3.98
C ILE A 278 -3.88 -2.68 3.99
N ASP A 279 -4.25 -1.58 3.36
CA ASP A 279 -5.66 -1.23 3.16
C ASP A 279 -6.20 -1.92 1.90
N VAL A 280 -7.38 -2.51 2.05
CA VAL A 280 -8.07 -3.27 1.02
C VAL A 280 -9.44 -2.66 0.78
N ASP A 281 -9.57 -2.02 -0.38
CA ASP A 281 -10.85 -1.51 -0.85
C ASP A 281 -11.71 -2.68 -1.35
N LEU A 282 -12.81 -2.94 -0.62
CA LEU A 282 -13.89 -3.85 -1.02
C LEU A 282 -15.20 -3.10 -1.27
N ALA A 283 -15.19 -1.76 -1.19
CA ALA A 283 -16.35 -0.93 -1.49
C ALA A 283 -16.53 -0.83 -3.02
N PRO A 284 -17.76 -0.64 -3.53
CA PRO A 284 -17.95 -0.18 -4.89
C PRO A 284 -17.39 1.25 -5.03
N ALA A 285 -16.97 1.60 -6.25
CA ALA A 285 -16.77 3.00 -6.60
C ALA A 285 -18.06 3.79 -6.34
N PRO A 286 -17.98 5.04 -5.87
CA PRO A 286 -19.16 5.88 -5.70
C PRO A 286 -19.89 6.07 -7.05
N PRO A 287 -21.22 6.23 -7.07
CA PRO A 287 -21.94 6.50 -8.30
C PRO A 287 -21.49 7.80 -8.97
N GLU A 288 -21.50 7.84 -10.30
CA GLU A 288 -21.19 9.02 -11.09
C GLU A 288 -22.39 9.42 -11.97
N ILE A 289 -22.47 10.71 -12.33
CA ILE A 289 -23.43 11.20 -13.33
C ILE A 289 -22.79 12.10 -14.39
N SER A 290 -23.37 12.06 -15.58
CA SER A 290 -23.09 12.97 -16.69
C SER A 290 -24.42 13.41 -17.32
N THR A 291 -24.57 14.71 -17.56
CA THR A 291 -25.87 15.34 -17.84
C THR A 291 -25.84 16.11 -19.17
N THR A 292 -27.00 16.25 -19.83
CA THR A 292 -27.13 17.06 -21.07
C THR A 292 -28.50 17.72 -21.17
N ALA A 293 -28.51 19.06 -21.17
CA ALA A 293 -29.71 19.89 -21.13
C ALA A 293 -30.01 20.47 -22.52
N THR A 294 -31.26 20.34 -22.96
CA THR A 294 -31.74 20.75 -24.30
C THR A 294 -33.18 21.25 -24.23
N ASP A 295 -33.66 22.01 -25.21
CA ASP A 295 -35.10 22.20 -25.38
C ASP A 295 -35.77 20.85 -25.63
N LYS A 296 -36.91 20.62 -24.98
CA LYS A 296 -37.74 19.45 -25.21
C LYS A 296 -38.45 19.49 -26.56
N ALA A 297 -38.74 20.66 -27.11
CA ALA A 297 -39.54 20.79 -28.33
C ALA A 297 -38.79 20.35 -29.60
N ASP A 298 -37.49 20.69 -29.72
CA ASP A 298 -36.70 20.35 -30.91
C ASP A 298 -35.33 19.69 -30.63
N GLY A 299 -34.89 19.63 -29.37
CA GLY A 299 -33.65 18.97 -28.96
C GLY A 299 -32.37 19.79 -29.14
N ASN A 300 -32.46 21.08 -29.44
CA ASN A 300 -31.29 21.97 -29.51
C ASN A 300 -31.00 22.66 -28.15
N HIS A 301 -30.06 23.60 -28.09
CA HIS A 301 -29.67 24.33 -26.86
C HIS A 301 -30.28 25.75 -26.76
N GLY A 302 -31.32 26.05 -27.53
CA GLY A 302 -32.01 27.33 -27.62
C GLY A 302 -33.48 27.19 -27.23
N LEU A 303 -34.02 28.18 -26.53
CA LEU A 303 -35.40 28.21 -26.05
C LEU A 303 -36.11 29.48 -26.55
N PRO A 304 -37.42 29.44 -26.86
CA PRO A 304 -38.18 30.63 -27.21
C PRO A 304 -38.13 31.71 -26.11
N SER A 305 -38.23 32.99 -26.51
CA SER A 305 -38.27 34.11 -25.56
C SER A 305 -39.44 34.06 -24.55
N THR A 306 -40.45 33.22 -24.83
CA THR A 306 -41.61 32.94 -23.98
C THR A 306 -41.37 31.79 -22.99
N GLY A 307 -40.13 31.31 -22.85
CA GLY A 307 -39.82 30.10 -22.09
C GLY A 307 -40.21 28.82 -22.83
N GLY A 308 -40.14 27.69 -22.13
CA GLY A 308 -40.29 26.35 -22.70
C GLY A 308 -40.10 25.25 -21.67
N VAL A 309 -39.78 24.03 -22.11
CA VAL A 309 -39.41 22.92 -21.22
C VAL A 309 -37.98 22.53 -21.49
N VAL A 310 -37.10 22.73 -20.51
CA VAL A 310 -35.73 22.22 -20.57
C VAL A 310 -35.75 20.76 -20.18
N LYS A 311 -35.31 19.90 -21.08
CA LYS A 311 -35.12 18.47 -20.88
C LYS A 311 -33.65 18.22 -20.56
N ASP A 312 -33.35 17.86 -19.32
CA ASP A 312 -32.04 17.33 -18.97
C ASP A 312 -32.03 15.79 -18.99
N VAL A 313 -30.97 15.21 -19.54
CA VAL A 313 -30.76 13.75 -19.57
C VAL A 313 -29.61 13.40 -18.64
N VAL A 314 -29.95 12.89 -17.46
CA VAL A 314 -29.01 12.42 -16.44
C VAL A 314 -28.64 10.97 -16.73
N SER A 315 -27.45 10.76 -17.28
CA SER A 315 -26.84 9.43 -17.40
C SER A 315 -26.09 9.11 -16.12
N TYR A 316 -26.25 7.90 -15.59
CA TYR A 316 -25.66 7.45 -14.33
C TYR A 316 -24.90 6.14 -14.49
N THR A 317 -23.89 5.94 -13.65
CA THR A 317 -23.17 4.68 -13.49
C THR A 317 -23.04 4.30 -12.02
N GLY A 318 -23.02 3.00 -11.73
CA GLY A 318 -22.78 2.48 -10.38
C GLY A 318 -23.92 2.65 -9.35
N LEU A 319 -25.15 2.97 -9.77
CA LEU A 319 -26.30 2.91 -8.86
C LEU A 319 -26.65 1.46 -8.49
N THR A 320 -27.31 1.23 -7.36
CA THR A 320 -27.72 -0.12 -6.93
C THR A 320 -29.04 -0.51 -7.59
N PRO A 321 -29.10 -1.61 -8.38
CA PRO A 321 -30.35 -2.06 -8.99
C PRO A 321 -31.42 -2.40 -7.93
N GLY A 322 -32.63 -1.89 -8.12
CA GLY A 322 -33.75 -2.07 -7.19
C GLY A 322 -33.82 -1.07 -6.02
N THR A 323 -32.80 -0.23 -5.81
CA THR A 323 -32.87 0.89 -4.85
C THR A 323 -33.61 2.08 -5.48
N GLU A 324 -34.46 2.76 -4.71
CA GLU A 324 -35.12 4.00 -5.17
C GLU A 324 -34.20 5.21 -4.92
N TYR A 325 -33.93 5.97 -5.97
CA TYR A 325 -33.17 7.21 -5.92
C TYR A 325 -34.06 8.39 -6.30
N THR A 326 -33.76 9.57 -5.77
CA THR A 326 -34.37 10.83 -6.19
C THR A 326 -33.32 11.67 -6.92
N VAL A 327 -33.60 12.04 -8.17
CA VAL A 327 -32.85 13.05 -8.90
C VAL A 327 -33.49 14.40 -8.64
N THR A 328 -32.69 15.42 -8.33
CA THR A 328 -33.12 16.80 -8.11
C THR A 328 -32.17 17.74 -8.81
N GLY A 329 -32.72 18.69 -9.56
CA GLY A 329 -31.93 19.71 -10.20
C GLY A 329 -32.49 21.11 -10.08
N VAL A 330 -31.67 22.08 -10.48
CA VAL A 330 -31.94 23.51 -10.40
C VAL A 330 -31.37 24.23 -11.61
N LEU A 331 -32.16 25.13 -12.21
CA LEU A 331 -31.67 26.03 -13.24
C LEU A 331 -30.92 27.19 -12.60
N MET A 332 -29.69 27.38 -13.02
CA MET A 332 -28.76 28.41 -12.57
C MET A 332 -28.58 29.47 -13.66
N ASP A 333 -28.63 30.74 -13.29
CA ASP A 333 -28.25 31.85 -14.16
C ASP A 333 -26.72 31.85 -14.35
N LYS A 334 -26.25 31.72 -15.59
CA LYS A 334 -24.83 31.56 -15.90
C LYS A 334 -23.99 32.81 -15.64
N ALA A 335 -24.58 33.99 -15.82
CA ALA A 335 -23.88 35.27 -15.70
C ALA A 335 -23.60 35.65 -14.24
N THR A 336 -24.49 35.26 -13.32
CA THR A 336 -24.43 35.60 -11.90
C THR A 336 -24.05 34.42 -11.01
N GLY A 337 -24.13 33.19 -11.51
CA GLY A 337 -23.90 31.95 -10.75
C GLY A 337 -24.96 31.66 -9.69
N LYS A 338 -26.15 32.25 -9.80
CA LYS A 338 -27.24 32.13 -8.81
C LYS A 338 -28.36 31.24 -9.33
N SER A 339 -29.07 30.58 -8.41
CA SER A 339 -30.30 29.86 -8.77
C SER A 339 -31.38 30.82 -9.26
N THR A 340 -32.07 30.42 -10.33
CA THR A 340 -33.29 31.06 -10.83
C THR A 340 -34.52 30.82 -9.92
N GLY A 341 -34.40 29.92 -8.94
CA GLY A 341 -35.52 29.40 -8.15
C GLY A 341 -36.31 28.29 -8.84
N ILE A 342 -36.04 27.99 -10.12
CA ILE A 342 -36.70 26.90 -10.85
C ILE A 342 -35.97 25.59 -10.54
N THR A 343 -36.71 24.63 -10.02
CA THR A 343 -36.23 23.29 -9.68
C THR A 343 -37.12 22.22 -10.30
N ALA A 344 -36.54 21.05 -10.51
CA ALA A 344 -37.26 19.85 -10.92
C ALA A 344 -36.77 18.64 -10.10
N SER A 345 -37.59 17.60 -10.02
CA SER A 345 -37.21 16.35 -9.38
C SER A 345 -37.96 15.17 -9.96
N LYS A 346 -37.33 14.00 -9.93
CA LYS A 346 -37.88 12.74 -10.41
C LYS A 346 -37.28 11.57 -9.63
N THR A 347 -38.12 10.64 -9.20
CA THR A 347 -37.67 9.36 -8.62
C THR A 347 -37.40 8.34 -9.71
N LEU A 348 -36.46 7.43 -9.46
CA LEU A 348 -36.18 6.29 -10.32
C LEU A 348 -35.76 5.07 -9.48
N THR A 349 -36.12 3.88 -9.95
CA THR A 349 -35.61 2.60 -9.43
C THR A 349 -34.92 1.90 -10.59
N PRO A 350 -33.57 1.87 -10.63
CA PRO A 350 -32.86 1.39 -11.80
C PRO A 350 -32.87 -0.15 -11.80
N THR A 351 -32.96 -0.76 -12.98
CA THR A 351 -32.92 -2.23 -13.15
C THR A 351 -31.52 -2.75 -13.50
N THR A 352 -30.61 -1.85 -13.85
CA THR A 352 -29.18 -2.05 -14.11
C THR A 352 -28.40 -0.96 -13.40
N ALA A 353 -27.12 -1.19 -13.06
CA ALA A 353 -26.34 -0.21 -12.29
C ALA A 353 -26.07 1.08 -13.08
N ASP A 354 -26.02 0.95 -14.41
CA ASP A 354 -25.80 2.04 -15.35
C ASP A 354 -27.08 2.26 -16.18
N GLY A 355 -27.35 3.51 -16.55
CA GLY A 355 -28.56 3.90 -17.28
C GLY A 355 -28.71 5.41 -17.44
N SER A 356 -29.93 5.86 -17.73
CA SER A 356 -30.25 7.28 -17.78
C SER A 356 -31.69 7.59 -17.36
N VAL A 357 -31.93 8.84 -16.95
CA VAL A 357 -33.26 9.38 -16.64
C VAL A 357 -33.39 10.80 -17.20
N GLU A 358 -34.60 11.15 -17.63
CA GLU A 358 -34.95 12.46 -18.16
C GLU A 358 -35.64 13.32 -17.09
N VAL A 359 -35.12 14.52 -16.81
CA VAL A 359 -35.69 15.49 -15.87
C VAL A 359 -36.19 16.71 -16.65
N ASP A 360 -37.45 17.10 -16.42
CA ASP A 360 -38.11 18.20 -17.12
C ASP A 360 -38.24 19.45 -16.23
N PHE A 361 -37.68 20.57 -16.68
CA PHE A 361 -37.83 21.88 -16.05
C PHE A 361 -38.79 22.75 -16.86
N THR A 362 -39.86 23.23 -16.23
CA THR A 362 -40.75 24.23 -16.85
C THR A 362 -40.17 25.63 -16.65
N LEU A 363 -39.70 26.24 -17.73
CA LEU A 363 -39.15 27.60 -17.75
C LEU A 363 -40.23 28.60 -18.20
N PRO A 364 -40.69 29.55 -17.36
CA PRO A 364 -41.65 30.58 -17.76
C PRO A 364 -40.98 31.72 -18.56
N GLU A 365 -41.79 32.68 -19.02
CA GLU A 365 -41.28 33.95 -19.53
C GLU A 365 -40.46 34.70 -18.47
N GLY A 366 -39.52 35.54 -18.92
CA GLY A 366 -38.75 36.44 -18.04
C GLY A 366 -37.22 36.32 -18.13
N PHE A 367 -36.72 35.24 -18.75
CA PHE A 367 -35.28 34.94 -18.90
C PHE A 367 -34.74 35.27 -20.30
N ALA A 368 -35.43 36.11 -21.06
CA ALA A 368 -35.19 36.28 -22.49
C ALA A 368 -33.84 36.98 -22.79
N GLY A 369 -32.91 36.22 -23.38
CA GLY A 369 -31.53 36.62 -23.64
C GLY A 369 -30.50 36.07 -22.66
N ASP A 370 -30.91 35.29 -21.65
CA ASP A 370 -30.04 34.72 -20.63
C ASP A 370 -29.52 33.33 -21.05
N ASP A 371 -28.33 32.98 -20.56
CA ASP A 371 -27.81 31.61 -20.58
C ASP A 371 -28.12 30.96 -19.22
N LEU A 372 -28.80 29.81 -19.25
CA LEU A 372 -29.14 29.03 -18.05
C LEU A 372 -28.39 27.70 -18.07
N VAL A 373 -27.95 27.24 -16.89
CA VAL A 373 -27.22 25.97 -16.72
C VAL A 373 -27.98 25.08 -15.75
N VAL A 374 -28.20 23.82 -16.10
CA VAL A 374 -28.78 22.83 -15.19
C VAL A 374 -27.69 22.31 -14.23
N PHE A 375 -28.00 22.28 -12.94
CA PHE A 375 -27.24 21.56 -11.91
C PHE A 375 -28.09 20.38 -11.43
N GLU A 376 -27.48 19.21 -11.23
CA GLU A 376 -28.17 17.98 -10.84
C GLU A 376 -27.52 17.28 -9.64
N LYS A 377 -28.35 16.58 -8.87
CA LYS A 377 -27.97 15.72 -7.75
C LYS A 377 -28.78 14.43 -7.76
N VAL A 378 -28.14 13.30 -7.48
CA VAL A 378 -28.79 12.02 -7.19
C VAL A 378 -28.71 11.76 -5.70
N LEU A 379 -29.86 11.44 -5.09
CA LEU A 379 -29.99 11.20 -3.66
C LEU A 379 -30.51 9.79 -3.37
N ASP A 380 -29.88 9.12 -2.41
CA ASP A 380 -30.34 7.89 -1.78
C ASP A 380 -30.79 8.23 -0.35
N ALA A 381 -32.05 7.95 0.00
CA ALA A 381 -32.61 8.28 1.33
C ALA A 381 -32.33 9.73 1.83
N ASN A 382 -32.26 10.71 0.91
CA ASN A 382 -31.87 12.13 1.12
C ASN A 382 -30.36 12.41 1.30
N VAL A 383 -29.48 11.42 1.18
CA VAL A 383 -28.02 11.59 1.11
C VAL A 383 -27.62 11.74 -0.36
N VAL A 384 -26.85 12.78 -0.69
CA VAL A 384 -26.33 12.95 -2.06
C VAL A 384 -25.27 11.88 -2.34
N VAL A 385 -25.50 11.07 -3.38
CA VAL A 385 -24.59 9.99 -3.81
C VAL A 385 -23.82 10.33 -5.10
N ALA A 386 -24.35 11.24 -5.93
CA ALA A 386 -23.68 11.80 -7.10
C ALA A 386 -24.19 13.22 -7.39
N ALA A 387 -23.39 14.06 -8.05
CA ALA A 387 -23.76 15.43 -8.39
C ALA A 387 -23.03 15.95 -9.64
N HIS A 388 -23.66 16.86 -10.38
CA HIS A 388 -23.08 17.61 -11.47
C HIS A 388 -23.46 19.10 -11.31
N GLU A 389 -22.53 19.91 -10.79
CA GLU A 389 -22.76 21.31 -10.40
C GLU A 389 -21.68 22.23 -10.99
N ASP A 390 -21.53 22.23 -12.33
CA ASP A 390 -20.56 23.05 -13.07
C ASP A 390 -21.25 24.15 -13.89
N ILE A 391 -21.11 25.41 -13.44
CA ILE A 391 -21.67 26.60 -14.12
C ILE A 391 -21.06 26.87 -15.50
N THR A 392 -19.94 26.21 -15.84
CA THR A 392 -19.27 26.33 -17.13
C THR A 392 -19.61 25.21 -18.12
N ALA A 393 -20.30 24.15 -17.67
CA ALA A 393 -20.66 22.99 -18.49
C ALA A 393 -21.51 23.38 -19.71
N THR A 394 -20.92 23.27 -20.90
CA THR A 394 -21.57 23.65 -22.17
C THR A 394 -22.69 22.68 -22.56
N SER A 395 -22.54 21.38 -22.27
CA SER A 395 -23.61 20.38 -22.43
C SER A 395 -24.81 20.62 -21.52
N GLN A 396 -24.65 21.42 -20.46
CA GLN A 396 -25.70 21.80 -19.51
C GLN A 396 -26.27 23.19 -19.76
N THR A 397 -25.71 23.95 -20.70
CA THR A 397 -26.15 25.31 -20.99
C THR A 397 -27.27 25.31 -22.04
N VAL A 398 -28.32 26.09 -21.79
CA VAL A 398 -29.33 26.48 -22.76
C VAL A 398 -29.42 28.01 -22.84
N HIS A 399 -29.61 28.54 -24.05
CA HIS A 399 -29.81 29.97 -24.33
C HIS A 399 -31.29 30.26 -24.50
N VAL A 400 -31.80 31.33 -23.89
CA VAL A 400 -33.17 31.79 -24.15
C VAL A 400 -33.13 32.92 -25.17
N ASP A 401 -33.81 32.75 -26.30
CA ASP A 401 -33.85 33.75 -27.36
C ASP A 401 -34.43 35.09 -26.89
N LYS A 402 -34.01 36.17 -27.55
CA LYS A 402 -34.61 37.51 -27.36
C LYS A 402 -35.86 37.64 -28.23
N PRO A 403 -36.90 38.38 -27.80
CA PRO A 403 -38.08 38.59 -28.62
C PRO A 403 -37.69 39.29 -29.92
N THR A 404 -38.02 38.69 -31.06
CA THR A 404 -37.81 39.32 -32.37
C THR A 404 -38.62 40.64 -32.42
N PRO A 405 -38.00 41.80 -32.67
CA PRO A 405 -38.72 43.06 -32.79
C PRO A 405 -39.79 42.95 -33.89
N PRO A 406 -40.99 43.53 -33.71
CA PRO A 406 -41.98 43.55 -34.77
C PRO A 406 -41.38 44.20 -36.02
N ALA A 407 -41.56 43.53 -37.16
CA ALA A 407 -41.02 44.00 -38.44
C ALA A 407 -41.48 45.45 -38.69
N PRO A 408 -40.59 46.35 -39.18
CA PRO A 408 -40.93 47.75 -39.38
C PRO A 408 -42.10 47.86 -40.35
N THR A 409 -43.18 48.52 -39.91
CA THR A 409 -44.36 48.78 -40.71
C THR A 409 -43.95 49.46 -42.02
N PRO A 410 -44.36 48.96 -43.20
CA PRO A 410 -43.98 49.58 -44.47
C PRO A 410 -44.53 51.01 -44.54
N THR A 411 -43.62 51.98 -44.67
CA THR A 411 -43.98 53.40 -44.83
C THR A 411 -44.82 53.56 -46.10
N PRO A 412 -46.00 54.21 -46.04
CA PRO A 412 -46.83 54.41 -47.23
C PRO A 412 -46.13 55.33 -48.24
N THR A 413 -46.00 54.88 -49.48
CA THR A 413 -45.47 55.67 -50.60
C THR A 413 -46.32 56.93 -50.82
N PRO A 414 -45.73 58.14 -50.88
CA PRO A 414 -46.50 59.36 -51.11
C PRO A 414 -47.06 59.43 -52.53
N THR A 415 -48.35 59.74 -52.64
CA THR A 415 -49.06 59.99 -53.91
C THR A 415 -48.47 61.22 -54.63
N PRO A 416 -48.20 61.17 -55.95
CA PRO A 416 -47.65 62.31 -56.68
C PRO A 416 -48.69 63.42 -56.93
N THR A 417 -48.31 64.66 -56.62
CA THR A 417 -49.06 65.90 -56.90
C THR A 417 -48.86 66.35 -58.37
N PRO A 418 -49.85 66.98 -59.04
CA PRO A 418 -49.74 67.31 -60.47
C PRO A 418 -48.69 68.36 -60.81
N SER A 419 -48.03 68.19 -61.96
CA SER A 419 -47.03 69.13 -62.51
C SER A 419 -47.69 70.25 -63.32
N THR A 420 -47.23 71.48 -63.12
CA THR A 420 -47.52 72.65 -63.96
C THR A 420 -46.40 72.88 -65.00
N TYR A 421 -46.79 73.39 -66.16
CA TYR A 421 -45.99 73.41 -67.40
C TYR A 421 -45.21 74.73 -67.59
N GLY A 422 -43.96 74.66 -68.09
CA GLY A 422 -43.13 75.83 -68.46
C GLY A 422 -41.84 75.42 -69.21
N PRO A 423 -41.38 76.12 -70.27
CA PRO A 423 -40.60 75.48 -71.33
C PRO A 423 -39.07 75.71 -71.35
N SER A 424 -38.37 74.64 -71.75
CA SER A 424 -37.18 74.55 -72.64
C SER A 424 -36.17 75.71 -72.76
N VAL A 425 -34.89 75.43 -72.46
CA VAL A 425 -33.76 75.64 -73.40
C VAL A 425 -32.60 74.66 -73.11
N ASN A 426 -31.72 74.45 -74.11
CA ASN A 426 -30.70 73.39 -74.16
C ASN A 426 -29.30 73.96 -74.42
N THR A 427 -28.33 73.62 -73.56
CA THR A 427 -26.84 73.67 -73.72
C THR A 427 -26.23 73.04 -72.47
N GLY A 428 -25.14 72.28 -72.44
CA GLY A 428 -24.09 71.95 -73.42
C GLY A 428 -22.72 71.94 -72.69
N GLY A 429 -21.86 70.91 -72.89
CA GLY A 429 -20.57 70.74 -72.16
C GLY A 429 -20.62 69.59 -71.12
N THR A 430 -20.00 68.39 -71.21
CA THR A 430 -18.78 67.82 -71.85
C THR A 430 -17.65 67.57 -70.81
N VAL A 431 -17.16 66.31 -70.72
CA VAL A 431 -15.92 65.76 -70.05
C VAL A 431 -15.77 65.95 -68.52
N ASP A 432 -15.07 65.14 -67.71
CA ASP A 432 -14.34 63.84 -67.79
C ASP A 432 -14.19 63.28 -66.33
N ASN A 433 -13.72 62.07 -65.95
CA ASN A 433 -13.55 60.71 -66.55
C ASN A 433 -12.87 59.78 -65.48
N GLY A 434 -12.83 58.46 -65.71
CA GLY A 434 -12.27 57.43 -64.82
C GLY A 434 -13.28 56.86 -63.81
N GLY A 435 -13.66 55.57 -63.80
CA GLY A 435 -12.94 54.36 -64.24
C GLY A 435 -12.18 53.79 -63.05
N SER A 436 -12.54 52.66 -62.44
CA SER A 436 -12.49 51.28 -62.96
C SER A 436 -13.39 50.39 -62.07
N THR A 437 -14.39 49.68 -62.58
CA THR A 437 -14.39 48.23 -62.94
C THR A 437 -13.79 47.28 -61.89
N GLY A 438 -14.39 46.14 -61.52
CA GLY A 438 -15.66 45.47 -61.90
C GLY A 438 -16.05 44.44 -60.79
N GLY A 439 -17.26 43.91 -60.68
CA GLY A 439 -17.88 42.96 -61.63
C GLY A 439 -17.67 41.51 -61.11
N TRP A 440 -18.47 41.01 -60.16
CA TRP A 440 -19.84 40.41 -60.29
C TRP A 440 -19.90 38.89 -60.60
N MET A 441 -20.55 38.16 -59.67
CA MET A 441 -21.45 37.00 -59.84
C MET A 441 -20.97 35.55 -60.16
N GLY A 442 -21.55 34.62 -59.37
CA GLY A 442 -21.89 33.23 -59.74
C GLY A 442 -20.82 32.15 -59.45
N GLY A 443 -21.15 30.93 -59.01
CA GLY A 443 -22.43 30.35 -58.58
C GLY A 443 -22.42 28.80 -58.57
N ALA A 444 -23.21 28.18 -57.70
CA ALA A 444 -23.71 26.78 -57.73
C ALA A 444 -22.77 25.55 -57.67
N LEU A 445 -23.01 24.71 -56.65
CA LEU A 445 -23.27 23.24 -56.66
C LEU A 445 -22.45 22.28 -57.56
N ALA A 446 -21.85 21.25 -56.95
CA ALA A 446 -22.11 19.82 -57.26
C ALA A 446 -21.31 18.86 -56.33
N ALA A 447 -21.77 17.61 -56.19
CA ALA A 447 -21.15 16.53 -55.40
C ALA A 447 -20.53 15.44 -56.31
N GLY A 448 -19.65 14.57 -55.77
CA GLY A 448 -19.29 13.32 -56.47
C GLY A 448 -17.94 12.66 -56.17
N MET A 449 -17.90 11.85 -55.10
CA MET A 449 -17.36 10.46 -55.04
C MET A 449 -16.26 9.99 -56.04
N ILE A 450 -15.14 9.42 -55.53
CA ILE A 450 -14.65 8.02 -55.73
C ILE A 450 -13.22 7.82 -55.18
N ALA A 451 -12.92 6.57 -54.77
CA ALA A 451 -11.75 6.15 -53.98
C ALA A 451 -10.47 5.83 -54.78
N LEU A 452 -9.34 5.62 -54.09
CA LEU A 452 -8.35 4.58 -54.45
C LEU A 452 -7.44 4.13 -53.29
N LEU A 453 -7.24 2.81 -53.29
CA LEU A 453 -6.38 1.89 -52.52
C LEU A 453 -4.99 2.37 -52.02
N GLY A 454 -4.50 1.75 -50.93
CA GLY A 454 -3.08 1.75 -50.55
C GLY A 454 -2.75 0.90 -49.30
N ALA A 455 -2.30 -0.34 -49.49
CA ALA A 455 -1.89 -1.23 -48.40
C ALA A 455 -0.39 -1.10 -48.06
N GLY A 456 0.02 -1.42 -46.83
CA GLY A 456 1.44 -1.47 -46.45
C GLY A 456 1.70 -1.79 -44.99
N GLY A 457 1.71 -3.07 -44.60
CA GLY A 457 2.18 -3.50 -43.29
C GLY A 457 3.67 -3.88 -43.30
N ILE A 458 4.41 -3.55 -42.23
CA ILE A 458 5.75 -4.09 -41.97
C ILE A 458 5.86 -4.56 -40.50
N ARG A 459 6.53 -5.70 -40.32
CA ARG A 459 6.60 -6.51 -39.09
C ARG A 459 8.04 -6.97 -38.86
N ILE A 460 8.75 -6.42 -37.87
CA ILE A 460 10.14 -6.79 -37.50
C ILE A 460 10.19 -6.78 -35.96
N ARG A 461 10.05 -7.94 -35.29
CA ARG A 461 11.03 -9.00 -34.94
C ARG A 461 11.63 -8.81 -33.54
N ARG A 462 11.51 -9.88 -32.74
CA ARG A 462 12.24 -10.08 -31.46
C ARG A 462 13.75 -10.08 -31.68
N LYS A 463 14.50 -9.70 -30.63
CA LYS A 463 15.84 -10.22 -30.34
C LYS A 463 15.84 -10.80 -28.92
N THR A 464 16.46 -11.96 -28.78
CA THR A 464 16.80 -12.65 -27.53
C THR A 464 18.30 -12.96 -27.58
N THR A 465 19.03 -12.57 -26.55
CA THR A 465 20.44 -12.91 -26.17
C THR A 465 20.77 -11.99 -25.00
N SER A 466 21.35 -12.43 -23.88
CA SER A 466 21.82 -13.77 -23.48
C SER A 466 21.67 -13.93 -21.97
#